data_AF-A0AA42X4L7-F1
#
_entry.id   AF-A0AA42X4L7-F1
#
_cell.length_a   1.000
_cell.length_b   1.000
_cell.length_c   1.000
_cell.angle_alpha   90.00
_cell.angle_beta   90.00
_cell.angle_gamma   90.00
#
_symmetry.space_group_name_H-M   'P 1'
#
loop_
_entity.id
_entity.type
_entity.pdbx_description
1 polymer ?
#
loop_
_entity_poly.entity_id
_entity_poly.type
_entity_poly.pdbx_seq_one_letter_code
_entity_poly.pdbx_strand_id
1 'polypeptide(L)'
;MEISSTPMEDEIQAVQRQTTRLPVFGWRLEINVGDEIIVPTRLISLDIDRSYDVNFADKIVAKICILGGTYALKILPKRWNLTGTLYQEPLSSDTNEPITALDTYTQEVNISLIDNGDASLISSNNILNNEEDANRTLGFIEVEVQLSDLVLEHARMVTLGGVYRNTSVQELVKYLMTKTLQDIRSDESMAVTHVKMFPASNSAAIPNIVLPHGLPFTEVPDYIHERVGGIYNAGLGHYLQDNTWHIFPLFDLTRYENDLRGLTVINVPSNRFTKLERSFRTTANQVIVLVSGDGAVFDDSEKRQLSEGNGVRFSSADKMLNGFVQQDGNKATAIRAENNSEFVTSERESGRNKVKLSDNPITDNVFLEASKLARGQGTYVAKVWENSNPRLLWPGMPVRWLYMDGEEWIERHGILHGAQSFIQATTPYPTTRRHISTTTLRVFLERPTPAGTEE
;
A
#
# COMPACT_ATOMS: atom_id res chain seq x y z
N MET A 1 -10.25 41.56 -4.04
CA MET A 1 -9.31 41.56 -5.18
C MET A 1 -9.31 40.13 -5.67
N GLU A 2 -9.60 39.89 -6.95
CA GLU A 2 -9.90 38.56 -7.50
C GLU A 2 -8.70 37.63 -7.35
N ILE A 3 -8.91 36.44 -6.77
CA ILE A 3 -7.93 35.38 -6.49
C ILE A 3 -7.45 34.67 -7.78
N SER A 4 -7.72 35.25 -8.95
CA SER A 4 -7.75 34.62 -10.27
C SER A 4 -6.38 34.44 -10.97
N SER A 5 -5.27 34.28 -10.24
CA SER A 5 -3.95 34.07 -10.87
C SER A 5 -2.91 33.40 -9.97
N THR A 6 -3.29 32.36 -9.21
CA THR A 6 -2.30 31.54 -8.52
C THR A 6 -1.87 30.37 -9.41
N PRO A 7 -0.59 29.95 -9.40
CA PRO A 7 -0.13 28.76 -10.12
C PRO A 7 -0.93 27.48 -9.79
N MET A 8 -1.58 27.45 -8.63
CA MET A 8 -2.44 26.33 -8.21
C MET A 8 -3.80 26.35 -8.90
N GLU A 9 -4.41 27.52 -9.13
CA GLU A 9 -5.62 27.59 -9.93
C GLU A 9 -5.34 27.20 -11.38
N ASP A 10 -4.17 27.55 -11.92
CA ASP A 10 -3.75 27.10 -13.26
C ASP A 10 -3.64 25.57 -13.32
N GLU A 11 -3.14 24.92 -12.26
CA GLU A 11 -3.08 23.46 -12.15
C GLU A 11 -4.47 22.82 -12.05
N ILE A 12 -5.36 23.36 -11.21
CA ILE A 12 -6.75 22.91 -11.12
C ILE A 12 -7.44 23.05 -12.48
N GLN A 13 -7.28 24.20 -13.14
CA GLN A 13 -7.82 24.44 -14.47
C GLN A 13 -7.18 23.52 -15.52
N ALA A 14 -5.89 23.19 -15.42
CA ALA A 14 -5.22 22.27 -16.32
C ALA A 14 -5.78 20.84 -16.22
N VAL A 15 -6.06 20.36 -15.01
CA VAL A 15 -6.75 19.07 -14.80
C VAL A 15 -8.15 19.10 -15.42
N GLN A 16 -8.90 20.18 -15.25
CA GLN A 16 -10.26 20.29 -15.78
C GLN A 16 -10.31 20.46 -17.30
N ARG A 17 -9.41 21.27 -17.88
CA ARG A 17 -9.37 21.63 -19.30
C ARG A 17 -8.64 20.62 -20.19
N GLN A 18 -8.11 19.53 -19.64
CA GLN A 18 -7.36 18.53 -20.40
C GLN A 18 -8.14 18.05 -21.64
N THR A 19 -7.63 18.30 -22.84
CA THR A 19 -8.39 18.09 -24.09
C THR A 19 -8.53 16.61 -24.45
N THR A 20 -7.59 15.77 -24.00
CA THR A 20 -7.64 14.31 -24.15
C THR A 20 -8.70 13.74 -23.21
N ARG A 21 -9.72 13.08 -23.75
CA ARG A 21 -10.70 12.37 -22.93
C ARG A 21 -10.02 11.20 -22.23
N LEU A 22 -10.06 11.20 -20.90
CA LEU A 22 -9.57 10.08 -20.11
C LEU A 22 -10.43 8.85 -20.43
N PRO A 23 -9.82 7.67 -20.64
CA PRO A 23 -10.57 6.45 -20.84
C PRO A 23 -11.39 6.15 -19.58
N VAL A 24 -12.63 5.73 -19.81
CA VAL A 24 -13.47 5.15 -18.76
C VAL A 24 -13.06 3.68 -18.62
N PHE A 25 -13.15 3.08 -17.44
CA PHE A 25 -12.77 1.67 -17.27
C PHE A 25 -14.00 0.77 -17.12
N GLY A 26 -13.94 -0.39 -17.75
CA GLY A 26 -14.82 -1.52 -17.49
C GLY A 26 -14.05 -2.65 -16.85
N TRP A 27 -14.67 -3.33 -15.89
CA TRP A 27 -14.07 -4.48 -15.21
C TRP A 27 -14.84 -5.76 -15.49
N ARG A 28 -14.08 -6.85 -15.68
CA ARG A 28 -14.61 -8.18 -16.02
C ARG A 28 -13.79 -9.24 -15.29
N LEU A 29 -14.45 -10.27 -14.79
CA LEU A 29 -13.83 -11.42 -14.15
C LEU A 29 -14.13 -12.65 -15.00
N GLU A 30 -13.13 -13.52 -15.20
CA GLU A 30 -13.31 -14.87 -15.70
C GLU A 30 -12.93 -15.85 -14.59
N ILE A 31 -13.72 -16.92 -14.39
CA ILE A 31 -13.49 -17.93 -13.37
C ILE A 31 -13.16 -19.24 -14.07
N ASN A 32 -11.97 -19.77 -13.81
CA ASN A 32 -11.51 -21.06 -14.31
C ASN A 32 -11.90 -22.15 -13.31
N VAL A 33 -12.67 -23.14 -13.78
CA VAL A 33 -13.26 -24.21 -12.98
C VAL A 33 -12.79 -25.56 -13.52
N GLY A 34 -11.51 -25.88 -13.33
CA GLY A 34 -10.84 -26.95 -14.08
C GLY A 34 -10.62 -26.52 -15.52
N ASP A 35 -11.10 -27.29 -16.49
CA ASP A 35 -10.96 -26.99 -17.92
C ASP A 35 -12.04 -26.03 -18.47
N GLU A 36 -13.04 -25.68 -17.67
CA GLU A 36 -14.14 -24.80 -18.07
C GLU A 36 -13.91 -23.36 -17.61
N ILE A 37 -14.12 -22.39 -18.50
CA ILE A 37 -14.10 -20.96 -18.18
C ILE A 37 -15.55 -20.48 -18.02
N ILE A 38 -15.88 -20.00 -16.83
CA ILE A 38 -17.17 -19.42 -16.50
C ILE A 38 -17.03 -17.90 -16.44
N VAL A 39 -17.78 -17.21 -17.28
CA VAL A 39 -17.85 -15.74 -17.26
C VAL A 39 -19.12 -15.36 -16.49
N PRO A 40 -19.00 -14.73 -15.30
CA PRO A 40 -20.15 -14.16 -14.61
C PRO A 40 -20.90 -13.20 -15.52
N THR A 41 -22.22 -13.13 -15.38
CA THR A 41 -23.04 -12.19 -16.17
C THR A 41 -22.57 -10.76 -15.97
N ARG A 42 -22.10 -10.42 -14.76
CA ARG A 42 -21.57 -9.09 -14.46
C ARG A 42 -20.65 -9.06 -13.25
N LEU A 43 -19.65 -8.20 -13.27
CA LEU A 43 -18.97 -7.71 -12.07
C LEU A 43 -19.71 -6.45 -11.55
N ILE A 44 -20.38 -6.57 -10.40
CA ILE A 44 -21.18 -5.49 -9.79
C ILE A 44 -20.27 -4.46 -9.14
N SER A 45 -19.36 -4.92 -8.29
CA SER A 45 -18.41 -4.06 -7.58
C SER A 45 -17.11 -4.77 -7.26
N LEU A 46 -16.07 -3.98 -7.05
CA LEU A 46 -14.75 -4.40 -6.61
C LEU A 46 -14.31 -3.48 -5.49
N ASP A 47 -13.95 -4.02 -4.33
CA ASP A 47 -13.29 -3.31 -3.24
C ASP A 47 -11.83 -3.76 -3.20
N ILE A 48 -10.90 -2.81 -3.35
CA ILE A 48 -9.47 -3.03 -3.33
C ILE A 48 -8.92 -2.25 -2.13
N ASP A 49 -8.54 -2.95 -1.07
CA ASP A 49 -7.85 -2.37 0.08
C ASP A 49 -6.32 -2.53 -0.07
N ARG A 50 -5.65 -1.40 -0.29
CA ARG A 50 -4.20 -1.29 -0.28
C ARG A 50 -3.73 -0.54 0.95
N SER A 51 -3.57 -1.26 2.05
CA SER A 51 -2.98 -0.73 3.28
C SER A 51 -1.48 -1.05 3.33
N TYR A 52 -0.65 -0.14 2.82
CA TYR A 52 0.79 -0.34 2.63
C TYR A 52 1.60 -0.40 3.94
N ASP A 53 1.02 0.08 5.05
CA ASP A 53 1.64 0.07 6.38
C ASP A 53 1.33 -1.18 7.22
N VAL A 54 0.32 -1.97 6.82
CA VAL A 54 -0.19 -3.10 7.61
C VAL A 54 -0.19 -4.41 6.84
N ASN A 55 -0.63 -4.38 5.58
CA ASN A 55 -0.67 -5.56 4.72
C ASN A 55 0.61 -5.59 3.87
N PHE A 56 0.94 -6.77 3.34
CA PHE A 56 2.04 -6.95 2.39
C PHE A 56 1.55 -7.17 0.94
N ALA A 57 0.24 -7.12 0.70
CA ALA A 57 -0.38 -7.27 -0.63
C ALA A 57 -1.84 -6.77 -0.63
N ASP A 58 -2.40 -6.61 -1.82
CA ASP A 58 -3.76 -6.14 -2.05
C ASP A 58 -4.79 -7.12 -1.47
N LYS A 59 -5.82 -6.58 -0.78
CA LYS A 59 -7.03 -7.33 -0.44
C LYS A 59 -8.11 -6.93 -1.43
N ILE A 60 -8.54 -7.88 -2.26
CA ILE A 60 -9.52 -7.64 -3.32
C ILE A 60 -10.76 -8.46 -3.04
N VAL A 61 -11.92 -7.79 -2.96
CA VAL A 61 -13.23 -8.43 -2.84
C VAL A 61 -14.08 -8.02 -4.04
N ALA A 62 -14.53 -9.00 -4.80
CA ALA A 62 -15.39 -8.81 -5.96
C ALA A 62 -16.82 -9.28 -5.65
N LYS A 63 -17.81 -8.47 -6.01
CA LYS A 63 -19.22 -8.87 -6.04
C LYS A 63 -19.61 -9.15 -7.49
N ILE A 64 -20.02 -10.38 -7.76
CA ILE A 64 -20.40 -10.84 -9.10
C ILE A 64 -21.86 -11.24 -9.16
N CYS A 65 -22.47 -11.04 -10.32
CA CYS A 65 -23.78 -11.55 -10.67
C CYS A 65 -23.62 -12.76 -11.58
N ILE A 66 -24.19 -13.90 -11.19
CA ILE A 66 -24.12 -15.15 -11.94
C ILE A 66 -25.46 -15.89 -11.86
N LEU A 67 -25.71 -16.78 -12.82
CA LEU A 67 -26.86 -17.67 -12.79
C LEU A 67 -26.72 -18.69 -11.65
N GLY A 68 -27.79 -18.86 -10.86
CA GLY A 68 -27.77 -19.66 -9.64
C GLY A 68 -27.52 -21.15 -9.87
N GLY A 69 -27.98 -21.71 -10.99
CA GLY A 69 -27.69 -23.10 -11.37
C GLY A 69 -26.22 -23.31 -11.73
N THR A 70 -25.63 -22.39 -12.51
CA THR A 70 -24.19 -22.39 -12.84
C THR A 70 -23.34 -22.28 -11.57
N TYR A 71 -23.71 -21.41 -10.63
CA TYR A 71 -23.02 -21.32 -9.34
C TYR A 71 -23.12 -22.62 -8.52
N ALA A 72 -24.35 -23.14 -8.33
CA ALA A 72 -24.59 -24.29 -7.47
C ALA A 72 -23.97 -25.60 -8.00
N LEU A 73 -23.99 -25.80 -9.34
CA LEU A 73 -23.55 -27.06 -9.95
C LEU A 73 -22.11 -27.04 -10.46
N LYS A 74 -21.53 -25.88 -10.80
CA LYS A 74 -20.15 -25.81 -11.34
C LYS A 74 -19.16 -25.18 -10.38
N ILE A 75 -19.49 -24.04 -9.78
CA ILE A 75 -18.56 -23.28 -8.93
C ILE A 75 -18.47 -23.91 -7.54
N LEU A 76 -19.61 -24.09 -6.86
CA LEU A 76 -19.65 -24.53 -5.47
C LEU A 76 -18.97 -25.90 -5.24
N PRO A 77 -19.14 -26.92 -6.11
CA PRO A 77 -18.47 -28.21 -5.92
C PRO A 77 -16.94 -28.11 -6.03
N LYS A 78 -16.41 -27.11 -6.74
CA LYS A 78 -14.97 -26.88 -6.92
C LYS A 78 -14.44 -25.67 -6.14
N ARG A 79 -15.16 -25.21 -5.10
CA ARG A 79 -14.86 -24.00 -4.31
C ARG A 79 -13.43 -23.89 -3.75
N TRP A 80 -12.72 -25.01 -3.63
CA TRP A 80 -11.36 -25.06 -3.07
C TRP A 80 -10.25 -24.89 -4.11
N ASN A 81 -10.59 -24.96 -5.40
CA ASN A 81 -9.62 -24.88 -6.50
C ASN A 81 -10.20 -24.04 -7.64
N LEU A 82 -10.45 -22.77 -7.34
CA LEU A 82 -10.92 -21.78 -8.31
C LEU A 82 -9.78 -20.80 -8.58
N THR A 83 -9.44 -20.67 -9.85
CA THR A 83 -8.54 -19.62 -10.33
C THR A 83 -9.31 -18.74 -11.30
N GLY A 84 -8.75 -17.61 -11.71
CA GLY A 84 -9.42 -16.74 -12.66
C GLY A 84 -8.56 -15.58 -13.09
N THR A 85 -9.15 -14.77 -13.95
CA THR A 85 -8.47 -13.63 -14.54
C THR A 85 -9.35 -12.38 -14.42
N LEU A 86 -8.81 -11.36 -13.77
CA LEU A 86 -9.43 -10.05 -13.62
C LEU A 86 -8.93 -9.14 -14.74
N TYR A 87 -9.86 -8.56 -15.49
CA TYR A 87 -9.60 -7.65 -16.59
C TYR A 87 -10.07 -6.24 -16.24
N GLN A 88 -9.25 -5.25 -16.60
CA GLN A 88 -9.62 -3.85 -16.67
C GLN A 88 -9.44 -3.35 -18.10
N GLU A 89 -10.56 -3.12 -18.77
CA GLU A 89 -10.64 -2.71 -20.16
C GLU A 89 -10.84 -1.19 -20.26
N PRO A 90 -10.01 -0.46 -21.01
CA PRO A 90 -10.28 0.94 -21.32
C PRO A 90 -11.43 1.04 -22.33
N LEU A 91 -12.46 1.81 -21.98
CA LEU A 91 -13.67 2.03 -22.75
C LEU A 91 -13.71 3.47 -23.28
N SER A 92 -14.27 3.61 -24.49
CA SER A 92 -14.62 4.92 -25.05
C SER A 92 -15.71 5.58 -24.23
N SER A 93 -15.54 6.87 -23.94
CA SER A 93 -16.52 7.65 -23.16
C SER A 93 -17.89 7.74 -23.82
N ASP A 94 -17.95 7.64 -25.16
CA ASP A 94 -19.18 7.82 -25.94
C ASP A 94 -19.91 6.50 -26.21
N THR A 95 -19.16 5.48 -26.64
CA THR A 95 -19.75 4.21 -27.10
C THR A 95 -19.75 3.13 -26.01
N ASN A 96 -19.01 3.32 -24.92
CA ASN A 96 -18.71 2.28 -23.91
C ASN A 96 -18.11 1.00 -24.52
N GLU A 97 -17.51 1.10 -25.71
CA GLU A 97 -16.81 0.00 -26.36
C GLU A 97 -15.32 -0.01 -25.99
N PRO A 98 -14.69 -1.20 -25.92
CA PRO A 98 -13.26 -1.31 -25.67
C PRO A 98 -12.42 -0.53 -26.69
N ILE A 99 -11.45 0.24 -26.19
CA ILE A 99 -10.48 0.94 -27.01
C ILE A 99 -9.30 0.01 -27.26
N THR A 100 -9.24 -0.62 -28.43
CA THR A 100 -8.18 -1.58 -28.79
C THR A 100 -6.77 -0.99 -28.82
N ALA A 101 -6.64 0.34 -28.95
CA ALA A 101 -5.36 1.03 -28.99
C ALA A 101 -4.71 1.19 -27.59
N LEU A 102 -5.43 0.91 -26.51
CA LEU A 102 -4.95 1.03 -25.14
C LEU A 102 -4.82 -0.35 -24.50
N ASP A 103 -3.76 -0.53 -23.71
CA ASP A 103 -3.48 -1.80 -23.06
C ASP A 103 -4.59 -2.16 -22.06
N THR A 104 -5.11 -3.38 -22.18
CA THR A 104 -5.99 -3.99 -21.17
C THR A 104 -5.13 -4.54 -20.06
N TYR A 105 -5.49 -4.25 -18.83
CA TYR A 105 -4.83 -4.86 -17.69
C TYR A 105 -5.47 -6.18 -17.34
N THR A 106 -4.61 -7.14 -17.06
CA THR A 106 -4.96 -8.52 -16.79
C THR A 106 -4.20 -8.95 -15.55
N GLN A 107 -4.91 -9.50 -14.58
CA GLN A 107 -4.33 -10.05 -13.36
C GLN A 107 -4.87 -11.47 -13.14
N GLU A 108 -3.97 -12.44 -13.01
CA GLU A 108 -4.32 -13.80 -12.62
C GLU A 108 -4.50 -13.85 -11.10
N VAL A 109 -5.60 -14.47 -10.67
CA VAL A 109 -6.03 -14.49 -9.26
C VAL A 109 -6.51 -15.86 -8.85
N ASN A 110 -6.25 -16.21 -7.59
CA ASN A 110 -6.95 -17.28 -6.91
C ASN A 110 -8.25 -16.73 -6.31
N ILE A 111 -9.30 -17.53 -6.39
CA ILE A 111 -10.65 -17.12 -6.03
C ILE A 111 -11.12 -17.98 -4.85
N SER A 112 -11.51 -17.31 -3.76
CA SER A 112 -12.14 -17.96 -2.61
C SER A 112 -13.51 -17.35 -2.35
N LEU A 113 -14.49 -18.19 -1.99
CA LEU A 113 -15.85 -17.74 -1.70
C LEU A 113 -15.91 -17.20 -0.26
N ILE A 114 -16.40 -15.96 -0.07
CA ILE A 114 -16.45 -15.30 1.24
C ILE A 114 -17.68 -15.75 2.03
N ASP A 115 -18.83 -15.86 1.35
CA ASP A 115 -20.08 -16.29 1.97
C ASP A 115 -20.44 -17.71 1.49
N ASN A 116 -20.22 -18.67 2.39
CA ASN A 116 -20.68 -20.05 2.25
C ASN A 116 -21.97 -20.25 3.04
N GLY A 117 -22.90 -19.28 3.04
CA GLY A 117 -24.29 -19.55 3.40
C GLY A 117 -24.70 -20.85 2.73
N ASP A 118 -24.95 -21.89 3.55
CA ASP A 118 -24.94 -23.28 3.13
C ASP A 118 -25.91 -23.47 1.97
N ALA A 119 -25.41 -23.40 0.73
CA ALA A 119 -26.24 -23.65 -0.45
C ALA A 119 -26.75 -25.10 -0.44
N SER A 120 -26.11 -25.96 0.37
CA SER A 120 -26.56 -27.31 0.74
C SER A 120 -27.86 -27.31 1.58
N LEU A 121 -28.14 -26.26 2.36
CA LEU A 121 -29.41 -26.09 3.10
C LEU A 121 -30.52 -25.50 2.21
N ILE A 122 -30.16 -24.81 1.13
CA ILE A 122 -31.11 -24.38 0.09
C ILE A 122 -31.45 -25.56 -0.85
N SER A 123 -30.58 -26.58 -0.94
CA SER A 123 -30.76 -27.76 -1.79
C SER A 123 -31.59 -28.89 -1.17
N SER A 124 -32.63 -28.57 -0.39
CA SER A 124 -33.62 -29.56 0.06
C SER A 124 -34.75 -29.81 -0.95
N ASN A 125 -34.53 -29.50 -2.23
CA ASN A 125 -35.47 -29.78 -3.31
C ASN A 125 -34.77 -30.53 -4.45
N ASN A 126 -35.38 -31.64 -4.90
CA ASN A 126 -35.00 -32.52 -6.02
C ASN A 126 -34.92 -31.82 -7.41
N ILE A 127 -34.62 -30.51 -7.47
CA ILE A 127 -34.69 -29.66 -8.68
C ILE A 127 -33.31 -29.48 -9.33
N LEU A 128 -32.22 -29.91 -8.70
CA LEU A 128 -30.84 -29.61 -9.13
C LEU A 128 -30.17 -30.71 -9.98
N ASN A 129 -30.91 -31.42 -10.84
CA ASN A 129 -30.30 -32.42 -11.72
C ASN A 129 -29.83 -31.85 -13.08
N ASN A 130 -30.28 -30.63 -13.43
CA ASN A 130 -29.97 -29.98 -14.71
C ASN A 130 -29.68 -28.50 -14.50
N GLU A 131 -28.59 -27.99 -15.10
CA GLU A 131 -28.15 -26.60 -14.99
C GLU A 131 -29.20 -25.62 -15.53
N GLU A 132 -29.86 -25.95 -16.64
CA GLU A 132 -30.82 -25.04 -17.27
C GLU A 132 -32.07 -24.83 -16.40
N ASP A 133 -32.60 -25.91 -15.81
CA ASP A 133 -33.77 -25.85 -14.92
C ASP A 133 -33.42 -25.15 -13.59
N ALA A 134 -32.22 -25.40 -13.07
CA ALA A 134 -31.70 -24.70 -11.91
C ALA A 134 -31.53 -23.20 -12.19
N ASN A 135 -31.02 -22.82 -13.37
CA ASN A 135 -30.88 -21.43 -13.79
C ASN A 135 -32.23 -20.72 -13.95
N ARG A 136 -33.25 -21.40 -14.48
CA ARG A 136 -34.62 -20.85 -14.57
C ARG A 136 -35.26 -20.64 -13.19
N THR A 137 -34.96 -21.53 -12.24
CA THR A 137 -35.59 -21.52 -10.90
C THR A 137 -34.91 -20.52 -9.96
N LEU A 138 -33.57 -20.52 -9.92
CA LEU A 138 -32.79 -19.66 -9.03
C LEU A 138 -32.53 -18.27 -9.61
N GLY A 139 -32.59 -18.13 -10.93
CA GLY A 139 -32.35 -16.86 -11.61
C GLY A 139 -30.92 -16.33 -11.41
N PHE A 140 -30.79 -15.01 -11.32
CA PHE A 140 -29.53 -14.33 -11.02
C PHE A 140 -29.32 -14.23 -9.52
N ILE A 141 -28.12 -14.59 -9.06
CA ILE A 141 -27.69 -14.42 -7.68
C ILE A 141 -26.44 -13.54 -7.63
N GLU A 142 -26.29 -12.81 -6.52
CA GLU A 142 -25.08 -12.05 -6.22
C GLU A 142 -24.19 -12.87 -5.30
N VAL A 143 -22.91 -13.00 -5.66
CA VAL A 143 -21.91 -13.76 -4.90
C VAL A 143 -20.72 -12.87 -4.62
N GLU A 144 -20.23 -12.91 -3.39
CA GLU A 144 -18.99 -12.24 -2.98
C GLU A 144 -17.83 -13.22 -2.98
N VAL A 145 -16.77 -12.87 -3.71
CA VAL A 145 -15.55 -13.65 -3.83
C VAL A 145 -14.34 -12.81 -3.47
N GLN A 146 -13.40 -13.42 -2.75
CA GLN A 146 -12.11 -12.82 -2.46
C GLN A 146 -11.12 -13.25 -3.54
N LEU A 147 -10.45 -12.27 -4.13
CA LEU A 147 -9.41 -12.47 -5.13
C LEU A 147 -8.05 -12.27 -4.44
N SER A 148 -7.17 -13.26 -4.57
CA SER A 148 -5.79 -13.19 -4.06
C SER A 148 -4.78 -13.37 -5.19
N ASP A 149 -3.69 -12.63 -5.11
CA ASP A 149 -2.59 -12.76 -6.08
C ASP A 149 -1.96 -14.16 -6.00
N LEU A 150 -1.85 -14.81 -7.15
CA LEU A 150 -1.35 -16.17 -7.26
C LEU A 150 0.11 -16.29 -6.79
N VAL A 151 0.92 -15.25 -7.05
CA VAL A 151 2.33 -15.25 -6.66
C VAL A 151 2.47 -15.09 -5.15
N LEU A 152 1.56 -14.36 -4.52
CA LEU A 152 1.56 -14.20 -3.09
C LEU A 152 1.35 -15.52 -2.35
N GLU A 153 0.47 -16.38 -2.87
CA GLU A 153 0.21 -17.69 -2.27
C GLU A 153 1.45 -18.59 -2.29
N HIS A 154 2.16 -18.61 -3.42
CA HIS A 154 3.42 -19.35 -3.56
C HIS A 154 4.49 -18.76 -2.65
N ALA A 155 4.61 -17.44 -2.62
CA ALA A 155 5.55 -16.74 -1.74
C ALA A 155 5.32 -17.06 -0.26
N ARG A 156 4.06 -17.22 0.18
CA ARG A 156 3.71 -17.59 1.57
C ARG A 156 4.13 -19.01 1.94
N MET A 157 4.27 -19.91 0.98
CA MET A 157 4.71 -21.28 1.21
C MET A 157 6.25 -21.43 1.30
N VAL A 158 7.00 -20.40 0.87
CA VAL A 158 8.46 -20.45 0.89
C VAL A 158 9.00 -20.02 2.25
N THR A 159 9.91 -20.84 2.78
CA THR A 159 10.71 -20.51 3.96
C THR A 159 12.17 -20.35 3.60
N LEU A 160 12.84 -19.39 4.23
CA LEU A 160 14.25 -19.08 4.05
C LEU A 160 15.04 -19.35 5.33
N GLY A 161 16.36 -19.41 5.19
CA GLY A 161 17.30 -19.61 6.29
C GLY A 161 18.72 -19.78 5.78
N GLY A 162 19.70 -19.38 6.57
CA GLY A 162 21.09 -19.47 6.17
C GLY A 162 22.02 -18.50 6.90
N VAL A 163 23.31 -18.68 6.64
CA VAL A 163 24.36 -17.80 7.17
C VAL A 163 25.00 -17.06 6.00
N TYR A 164 24.96 -15.73 6.08
CA TYR A 164 25.50 -14.82 5.07
C TYR A 164 26.65 -14.04 5.67
N ARG A 165 27.76 -13.93 4.94
CA ARG A 165 29.00 -13.34 5.45
C ARG A 165 29.35 -12.07 4.70
N ASN A 166 29.87 -11.09 5.42
CA ASN A 166 30.40 -9.82 4.89
C ASN A 166 29.47 -9.16 3.86
N THR A 167 28.19 -9.00 4.20
CA THR A 167 27.20 -8.40 3.30
C THR A 167 26.44 -7.30 4.00
N SER A 168 25.98 -6.31 3.23
CA SER A 168 25.06 -5.28 3.74
C SER A 168 23.63 -5.82 3.83
N VAL A 169 22.83 -5.24 4.72
CA VAL A 169 21.40 -5.58 4.85
C VAL A 169 20.63 -5.35 3.55
N GLN A 170 20.98 -4.30 2.80
CA GLN A 170 20.35 -3.97 1.52
C GLN A 170 20.61 -5.06 0.47
N GLU A 171 21.86 -5.45 0.29
CA GLU A 171 22.24 -6.49 -0.67
C GLU A 171 21.62 -7.83 -0.31
N LEU A 172 21.63 -8.20 0.97
CA LEU A 172 21.05 -9.44 1.44
C LEU A 172 19.54 -9.50 1.15
N VAL A 173 18.78 -8.48 1.56
CA VAL A 173 17.34 -8.42 1.31
C VAL A 173 17.06 -8.48 -0.19
N LYS A 174 17.74 -7.65 -0.99
CA LYS A 174 17.55 -7.64 -2.43
C LYS A 174 17.86 -9.00 -3.06
N TYR A 175 18.95 -9.66 -2.64
CA TYR A 175 19.33 -10.98 -3.13
C TYR A 175 18.29 -12.06 -2.79
N LEU A 176 17.89 -12.16 -1.52
CA LEU A 176 16.93 -13.16 -1.06
C LEU A 176 15.58 -12.98 -1.74
N MET A 177 15.07 -11.74 -1.75
CA MET A 177 13.80 -11.42 -2.38
C MET A 177 13.83 -11.74 -3.88
N THR A 178 14.89 -11.32 -4.58
CA THR A 178 14.99 -11.54 -6.03
C THR A 178 15.12 -13.02 -6.37
N LYS A 179 15.98 -13.76 -5.66
CA LYS A 179 16.23 -15.17 -5.92
C LYS A 179 14.98 -16.01 -5.69
N THR A 180 14.30 -15.82 -4.56
CA THR A 180 13.09 -16.59 -4.24
C THR A 180 11.98 -16.33 -5.23
N LEU A 181 11.79 -15.09 -5.68
CA LEU A 181 10.80 -14.76 -6.71
C LEU A 181 11.15 -15.35 -8.07
N GLN A 182 12.45 -15.44 -8.41
CA GLN A 182 12.90 -16.13 -9.62
C GLN A 182 12.65 -17.64 -9.57
N ASP A 183 12.80 -18.27 -8.40
CA ASP A 183 12.52 -19.69 -8.23
C ASP A 183 11.00 -19.97 -8.38
N ILE A 184 10.14 -19.11 -7.83
CA ILE A 184 8.67 -19.20 -7.98
C ILE A 184 8.25 -19.03 -9.45
N ARG A 185 8.92 -18.15 -10.21
CA ARG A 185 8.63 -17.89 -11.62
C ARG A 185 8.84 -19.11 -12.55
N SER A 186 9.58 -20.13 -12.11
CA SER A 186 9.85 -21.29 -12.97
C SER A 186 8.59 -22.09 -13.36
N ASP A 187 7.47 -21.89 -12.67
CA ASP A 187 6.14 -22.28 -13.13
C ASP A 187 5.58 -21.21 -14.10
N GLU A 188 5.43 -21.58 -15.38
CA GLU A 188 5.25 -20.69 -16.57
C GLU A 188 4.08 -19.67 -16.53
N SER A 189 3.24 -19.66 -15.49
CA SER A 189 2.12 -18.72 -15.29
C SER A 189 2.45 -17.51 -14.41
N MET A 190 3.53 -17.51 -13.62
CA MET A 190 3.70 -16.51 -12.55
C MET A 190 4.71 -15.41 -12.89
N ALA A 191 4.19 -14.21 -13.09
CA ALA A 191 4.96 -13.08 -13.58
C ALA A 191 5.39 -12.06 -12.51
N VAL A 192 5.73 -12.42 -11.25
CA VAL A 192 6.47 -11.45 -10.42
C VAL A 192 7.82 -11.18 -11.05
N THR A 193 8.01 -9.96 -11.51
CA THR A 193 9.09 -9.64 -12.43
C THR A 193 10.25 -8.93 -11.72
N HIS A 194 9.98 -8.18 -10.64
CA HIS A 194 10.98 -7.29 -10.04
C HIS A 194 10.87 -7.07 -8.53
N VAL A 195 12.02 -6.87 -7.88
CA VAL A 195 12.12 -6.30 -6.54
C VAL A 195 12.58 -4.85 -6.67
N LYS A 196 11.78 -3.90 -6.19
CA LYS A 196 12.09 -2.48 -6.17
C LYS A 196 12.33 -2.03 -4.74
N MET A 197 13.59 -1.82 -4.39
CA MET A 197 14.01 -1.38 -3.07
C MET A 197 14.52 0.06 -3.13
N PHE A 198 14.02 0.93 -2.25
CA PHE A 198 14.58 2.26 -2.05
C PHE A 198 15.96 2.14 -1.36
N PRO A 199 16.96 2.99 -1.67
CA PRO A 199 18.28 2.92 -1.05
C PRO A 199 18.19 2.87 0.49
N ALA A 200 18.84 1.89 1.10
CA ALA A 200 18.82 1.70 2.55
C ALA A 200 19.58 2.83 3.26
N SER A 201 19.10 3.22 4.44
CA SER A 201 19.83 4.14 5.32
C SER A 201 21.06 3.45 5.92
N ASN A 202 21.01 2.12 6.07
CA ASN A 202 22.12 1.31 6.55
C ASN A 202 22.94 0.73 5.39
N SER A 203 24.15 1.28 5.20
CA SER A 203 25.13 0.81 4.22
C SER A 203 26.27 -0.03 4.83
N ALA A 204 26.24 -0.30 6.13
CA ALA A 204 27.31 -1.02 6.81
C ALA A 204 27.28 -2.51 6.44
N ALA A 205 28.46 -3.08 6.15
CA ALA A 205 28.63 -4.50 5.94
C ALA A 205 28.69 -5.23 7.29
N ILE A 206 27.90 -6.28 7.45
CA ILE A 206 27.85 -7.09 8.67
C ILE A 206 28.66 -8.37 8.44
N PRO A 207 29.62 -8.72 9.34
CA PRO A 207 30.48 -9.87 9.14
C PRO A 207 29.74 -11.21 9.03
N ASN A 208 28.72 -11.41 9.89
CA ASN A 208 27.88 -12.61 9.88
C ASN A 208 26.43 -12.23 10.15
N ILE A 209 25.55 -12.49 9.19
CA ILE A 209 24.10 -12.42 9.34
C ILE A 209 23.58 -13.85 9.37
N VAL A 210 22.91 -14.22 10.46
CA VAL A 210 22.30 -15.54 10.63
C VAL A 210 20.78 -15.39 10.55
N LEU A 211 20.19 -15.97 9.52
CA LEU A 211 18.75 -16.10 9.39
C LEU A 211 18.34 -17.48 9.92
N PRO A 212 17.38 -17.55 10.87
CA PRO A 212 16.90 -18.82 11.40
C PRO A 212 16.28 -19.66 10.28
N HIS A 213 16.40 -20.97 10.40
CA HIS A 213 15.73 -21.89 9.48
C HIS A 213 14.21 -21.81 9.64
N GLY A 214 13.49 -21.80 8.52
CA GLY A 214 12.03 -21.79 8.53
C GLY A 214 11.41 -20.40 8.59
N LEU A 215 12.20 -19.33 8.43
CA LEU A 215 11.68 -17.96 8.41
C LEU A 215 10.78 -17.77 7.18
N PRO A 216 9.48 -17.43 7.33
CA PRO A 216 8.61 -17.19 6.19
C PRO A 216 9.16 -16.09 5.28
N PHE A 217 9.08 -16.29 3.97
CA PHE A 217 9.57 -15.32 2.98
C PHE A 217 9.04 -13.89 3.23
N THR A 218 7.76 -13.78 3.57
CA THR A 218 7.08 -12.50 3.81
C THR A 218 7.60 -11.74 5.04
N GLU A 219 8.22 -12.44 5.99
CA GLU A 219 8.75 -11.86 7.24
C GLU A 219 10.24 -11.53 7.16
N VAL A 220 10.93 -11.91 6.07
CA VAL A 220 12.37 -11.69 5.94
C VAL A 220 12.77 -10.20 6.05
N PRO A 221 12.10 -9.26 5.34
CA PRO A 221 12.44 -7.84 5.48
C PRO A 221 12.28 -7.34 6.92
N ASP A 222 11.17 -7.71 7.59
CA ASP A 222 10.87 -7.32 8.97
C ASP A 222 11.90 -7.89 9.94
N TYR A 223 12.22 -9.17 9.81
CA TYR A 223 13.21 -9.83 10.65
C TYR A 223 14.59 -9.16 10.55
N ILE A 224 15.03 -8.82 9.33
CA ILE A 224 16.31 -8.13 9.11
C ILE A 224 16.27 -6.72 9.72
N HIS A 225 15.14 -6.03 9.58
CA HIS A 225 14.97 -4.69 10.13
C HIS A 225 14.96 -4.69 11.66
N GLU A 226 14.27 -5.64 12.29
CA GLU A 226 14.10 -5.68 13.75
C GLU A 226 15.28 -6.34 14.48
N ARG A 227 15.79 -7.46 13.96
CA ARG A 227 16.68 -8.36 14.72
C ARG A 227 18.15 -8.33 14.30
N VAL A 228 18.45 -7.84 13.10
CA VAL A 228 19.83 -7.90 12.57
C VAL A 228 20.53 -6.55 12.71
N GLY A 229 20.06 -5.53 12.01
CA GLY A 229 20.75 -4.24 12.01
C GLY A 229 19.94 -3.07 11.46
N GLY A 230 18.67 -3.28 11.11
CA GLY A 230 17.82 -2.24 10.57
C GLY A 230 18.17 -1.84 9.14
N ILE A 231 17.15 -1.61 8.34
CA ILE A 231 17.29 -1.25 6.91
C ILE A 231 17.18 0.27 6.73
N TYR A 232 16.12 0.86 7.26
CA TYR A 232 15.81 2.28 7.17
C TYR A 232 15.77 2.90 8.57
N ASN A 233 16.02 4.20 8.66
CA ASN A 233 15.84 4.98 9.90
C ASN A 233 14.42 5.55 10.07
N ALA A 234 13.53 5.35 9.10
CA ALA A 234 12.20 5.94 9.05
C ALA A 234 11.10 4.89 8.81
N GLY A 235 11.19 3.74 9.49
CA GLY A 235 10.28 2.61 9.34
C GLY A 235 10.57 1.77 8.10
N LEU A 236 10.12 0.52 8.12
CA LEU A 236 10.16 -0.37 6.97
C LEU A 236 8.73 -0.67 6.53
N GLY A 237 8.47 -0.51 5.24
CA GLY A 237 7.29 -1.04 4.57
C GLY A 237 7.73 -1.90 3.39
N HIS A 238 7.03 -3.01 3.19
CA HIS A 238 7.23 -3.88 2.04
C HIS A 238 5.88 -4.40 1.54
N TYR A 239 5.71 -4.39 0.23
CA TYR A 239 4.38 -4.61 -0.35
C TYR A 239 4.47 -5.14 -1.78
N LEU A 240 3.68 -6.17 -2.09
CA LEU A 240 3.50 -6.71 -3.42
C LEU A 240 2.36 -5.97 -4.13
N GLN A 241 2.69 -5.25 -5.22
CA GLN A 241 1.71 -4.61 -6.10
C GLN A 241 2.16 -4.77 -7.55
N ASP A 242 1.22 -5.06 -8.46
CA ASP A 242 1.49 -5.14 -9.91
C ASP A 242 2.72 -5.98 -10.24
N ASN A 243 2.79 -7.19 -9.68
CA ASN A 243 3.89 -8.13 -9.88
C ASN A 243 5.28 -7.60 -9.50
N THR A 244 5.34 -6.59 -8.63
CA THR A 244 6.57 -5.99 -8.13
C THR A 244 6.56 -5.98 -6.61
N TRP A 245 7.64 -6.47 -5.99
CA TRP A 245 7.82 -6.35 -4.55
C TRP A 245 8.51 -5.02 -4.22
N HIS A 246 7.77 -4.12 -3.59
CA HIS A 246 8.26 -2.82 -3.15
C HIS A 246 8.84 -2.94 -1.75
N ILE A 247 9.98 -2.30 -1.49
CA ILE A 247 10.61 -2.17 -0.17
C ILE A 247 10.99 -0.70 0.00
N PHE A 248 10.44 -0.03 1.00
CA PHE A 248 10.47 1.42 1.13
C PHE A 248 10.39 1.87 2.60
N PRO A 249 10.86 3.10 2.92
CA PRO A 249 10.64 3.68 4.24
C PRO A 249 9.22 4.21 4.39
N LEU A 250 8.60 4.01 5.56
CA LEU A 250 7.22 4.42 5.83
C LEU A 250 7.08 5.91 6.20
N PHE A 251 8.06 6.47 6.89
CA PHE A 251 7.96 7.77 7.55
C PHE A 251 9.01 8.79 7.08
N ASP A 252 9.70 8.52 5.97
CA ASP A 252 10.69 9.45 5.40
C ASP A 252 10.03 10.61 4.66
N LEU A 253 9.82 11.71 5.39
CA LEU A 253 9.17 12.92 4.89
C LEU A 253 10.01 13.67 3.81
N THR A 254 11.30 13.39 3.71
CA THR A 254 12.20 14.06 2.74
C THR A 254 12.16 13.46 1.33
N ARG A 255 11.38 12.38 1.14
CA ARG A 255 11.38 11.65 -0.14
C ARG A 255 10.87 12.44 -1.32
N TYR A 256 9.95 13.37 -1.11
CA TYR A 256 9.38 14.14 -2.22
C TYR A 256 10.43 15.00 -2.92
N GLU A 257 11.43 15.50 -2.20
CA GLU A 257 12.53 16.31 -2.77
C GLU A 257 13.56 15.46 -3.51
N ASN A 258 13.75 14.21 -3.07
CA ASN A 258 14.79 13.31 -3.56
C ASN A 258 14.33 12.40 -4.70
N ASP A 259 13.02 12.13 -4.81
CA ASP A 259 12.46 11.24 -5.83
C ASP A 259 12.06 11.99 -7.10
N LEU A 260 12.41 11.41 -8.25
CA LEU A 260 11.99 11.90 -9.58
C LEU A 260 10.48 11.76 -9.82
N ARG A 261 9.79 10.89 -9.06
CA ARG A 261 8.35 10.64 -9.23
C ARG A 261 7.59 10.78 -7.93
N GLY A 262 6.45 11.47 -7.98
CA GLY A 262 5.64 11.72 -6.78
C GLY A 262 4.16 12.00 -7.08
N LEU A 263 3.36 11.98 -6.02
CA LEU A 263 1.93 12.30 -6.03
C LEU A 263 1.76 13.73 -5.53
N THR A 264 1.11 14.59 -6.31
CA THR A 264 0.63 15.88 -5.81
C THR A 264 -0.87 15.77 -5.56
N VAL A 265 -1.29 15.98 -4.32
CA VAL A 265 -2.70 15.98 -3.93
C VAL A 265 -3.12 17.42 -3.66
N ILE A 266 -4.11 17.91 -4.40
CA ILE A 266 -4.70 19.23 -4.20
C ILE A 266 -6.06 19.04 -3.54
N ASN A 267 -6.16 19.43 -2.27
CA ASN A 267 -7.40 19.42 -1.51
C ASN A 267 -8.22 20.65 -1.88
N VAL A 268 -9.26 20.44 -2.69
CA VAL A 268 -10.16 21.49 -3.15
C VAL A 268 -11.43 21.51 -2.30
N PRO A 269 -12.01 22.69 -2.03
CA PRO A 269 -13.18 22.78 -1.17
C PRO A 269 -14.41 22.19 -1.88
N SER A 270 -15.07 21.26 -1.19
CA SER A 270 -16.19 20.43 -1.71
C SER A 270 -17.38 21.25 -2.19
N ASN A 271 -17.60 22.44 -1.61
CA ASN A 271 -18.68 23.35 -1.95
C ASN A 271 -18.53 24.00 -3.33
N ARG A 272 -17.29 24.16 -3.83
CA ARG A 272 -17.01 24.74 -5.15
C ARG A 272 -16.87 23.68 -6.24
N PHE A 273 -16.40 22.49 -5.87
CA PHE A 273 -16.05 21.42 -6.81
C PHE A 273 -16.75 20.10 -6.44
N THR A 274 -18.05 20.02 -6.70
CA THR A 274 -18.85 18.80 -6.51
C THR A 274 -18.73 17.88 -7.72
N LYS A 275 -18.46 16.58 -7.50
CA LYS A 275 -18.45 15.54 -8.54
C LYS A 275 -17.53 15.88 -9.71
N LEU A 276 -16.22 15.97 -9.43
CA LEU A 276 -15.22 16.25 -10.44
C LEU A 276 -15.21 15.14 -11.50
N GLU A 277 -15.73 15.43 -12.69
CA GLU A 277 -15.69 14.48 -13.82
C GLU A 277 -14.25 14.13 -14.23
N ARG A 278 -13.34 15.09 -14.03
CA ARG A 278 -11.90 14.95 -14.22
C ARG A 278 -11.20 15.33 -12.94
N SER A 279 -10.60 14.33 -12.31
CA SER A 279 -10.02 14.47 -10.98
C SER A 279 -8.51 14.25 -10.96
N PHE A 280 -7.87 13.97 -12.10
CA PHE A 280 -6.42 13.78 -12.14
C PHE A 280 -5.82 14.08 -13.51
N ARG A 281 -4.51 14.39 -13.50
CA ARG A 281 -3.65 14.40 -14.70
C ARG A 281 -2.34 13.70 -14.39
N THR A 282 -1.77 13.04 -15.39
CA THR A 282 -0.45 12.40 -15.30
C THR A 282 0.55 13.17 -16.15
N THR A 283 1.69 13.53 -15.57
CA THR A 283 2.87 14.00 -16.31
C THR A 283 3.92 12.89 -16.40
N ALA A 284 5.07 13.15 -17.01
CA ALA A 284 6.16 12.17 -17.07
C ALA A 284 6.64 11.71 -15.68
N ASN A 285 6.55 12.61 -14.69
CA ASN A 285 7.15 12.42 -13.37
C ASN A 285 6.10 12.44 -12.25
N GLN A 286 4.97 13.11 -12.41
CA GLN A 286 4.01 13.33 -11.32
C GLN A 286 2.61 12.90 -11.68
N VAL A 287 1.92 12.35 -10.69
CA VAL A 287 0.46 12.18 -10.72
C VAL A 287 -0.12 13.31 -9.90
N ILE A 288 -0.97 14.13 -10.51
CA ILE A 288 -1.62 15.25 -9.82
C ILE A 288 -3.10 14.90 -9.70
N VAL A 289 -3.61 14.88 -8.47
CA VAL A 289 -4.99 14.50 -8.15
C VAL A 289 -5.70 15.64 -7.42
N LEU A 290 -6.97 15.82 -7.74
CA LEU A 290 -7.89 16.72 -7.06
C LEU A 290 -8.75 15.88 -6.13
N VAL A 291 -8.73 16.22 -4.84
CA VAL A 291 -9.56 15.58 -3.82
C VAL A 291 -10.55 16.59 -3.28
N SER A 292 -11.83 16.23 -3.29
CA SER A 292 -12.94 17.12 -2.90
C SER A 292 -13.87 16.48 -1.88
N GLY A 293 -13.70 15.20 -1.53
CA GLY A 293 -14.59 14.53 -0.57
C GLY A 293 -14.34 14.93 0.89
N ASP A 294 -15.30 14.56 1.74
CA ASP A 294 -15.12 14.62 3.20
C ASP A 294 -13.87 13.83 3.60
N GLY A 295 -13.15 14.36 4.59
CA GLY A 295 -11.89 13.78 5.02
C GLY A 295 -11.83 13.65 6.52
N ALA A 296 -11.10 12.64 6.97
CA ALA A 296 -10.77 12.47 8.36
C ALA A 296 -9.29 12.84 8.55
N VAL A 297 -9.04 13.75 9.49
CA VAL A 297 -7.68 14.03 9.98
C VAL A 297 -7.53 13.31 11.30
N PHE A 298 -6.56 12.41 11.38
CA PHE A 298 -6.23 11.67 12.59
C PHE A 298 -4.89 12.18 13.11
N ASP A 299 -4.94 13.13 14.03
CA ASP A 299 -3.75 13.67 14.70
C ASP A 299 -3.56 13.09 16.09
N ASP A 300 -2.86 11.96 16.14
CA ASP A 300 -2.39 11.34 17.39
C ASP A 300 -0.93 11.70 17.70
N SER A 301 -0.30 12.60 16.95
CA SER A 301 1.14 12.85 17.03
C SER A 301 1.58 13.36 18.41
N GLU A 302 0.90 14.38 18.95
CA GLU A 302 1.09 14.90 20.32
C GLU A 302 0.95 13.79 21.37
N LYS A 303 -0.13 13.00 21.27
CA LYS A 303 -0.43 11.93 22.21
C LYS A 303 0.66 10.87 22.17
N ARG A 304 1.14 10.49 20.99
CA ARG A 304 2.26 9.54 20.82
C ARG A 304 3.55 10.12 21.38
N GLN A 305 3.91 11.36 21.10
CA GLN A 305 5.10 11.96 21.69
C GLN A 305 5.02 12.03 23.23
N LEU A 306 3.85 12.30 23.78
CA LEU A 306 3.61 12.27 25.24
C LEU A 306 3.65 10.85 25.81
N SER A 307 3.11 9.86 25.11
CA SER A 307 3.05 8.47 25.58
C SER A 307 4.37 7.75 25.34
N GLU A 308 4.83 7.68 24.09
CA GLU A 308 5.98 6.96 23.54
C GLU A 308 7.30 7.72 23.71
N GLY A 309 7.28 9.04 23.75
CA GLY A 309 8.47 9.88 23.85
C GLY A 309 8.92 10.43 22.49
N ASN A 310 9.68 11.53 22.52
CA ASN A 310 10.26 12.17 21.32
C ASN A 310 11.79 12.00 21.25
N GLY A 311 12.34 11.19 22.15
CA GLY A 311 13.72 10.75 22.10
C GLY A 311 13.87 9.36 22.71
N VAL A 312 14.93 8.69 22.34
CA VAL A 312 15.27 7.35 22.81
C VAL A 312 16.69 7.33 23.36
N ARG A 313 16.88 6.54 24.41
CA ARG A 313 18.17 6.19 24.97
C ARG A 313 18.35 4.68 24.92
N PHE A 314 19.51 4.24 24.48
CA PHE A 314 19.97 2.86 24.61
C PHE A 314 21.49 2.82 24.75
N SER A 315 22.01 1.69 25.21
CA SER A 315 23.45 1.43 25.30
C SER A 315 23.87 0.57 24.12
N SER A 316 25.04 0.84 23.55
CA SER A 316 25.59 0.02 22.47
C SER A 316 26.00 -1.35 23.03
N ALA A 317 25.55 -2.42 22.38
CA ALA A 317 25.83 -3.79 22.80
C ALA A 317 27.30 -4.15 22.51
N ASP A 318 27.81 -3.77 21.33
CA ASP A 318 29.20 -3.98 20.95
C ASP A 318 30.17 -3.27 21.89
N LYS A 319 29.88 -2.01 22.27
CA LYS A 319 30.70 -1.30 23.26
C LYS A 319 30.63 -1.95 24.64
N MET A 320 29.48 -2.46 25.06
CA MET A 320 29.37 -3.17 26.33
C MET A 320 30.22 -4.46 26.38
N LEU A 321 30.38 -5.14 25.25
CA LEU A 321 31.15 -6.39 25.17
C LEU A 321 32.65 -6.16 24.93
N ASN A 322 33.01 -5.21 24.06
CA ASN A 322 34.36 -5.09 23.50
C ASN A 322 35.12 -3.82 23.94
N GLY A 323 34.49 -2.85 24.62
CA GLY A 323 35.12 -1.55 24.86
C GLY A 323 34.46 -0.65 25.91
N PHE A 324 33.77 -1.21 26.90
CA PHE A 324 32.93 -0.42 27.82
C PHE A 324 33.73 0.54 28.71
N VAL A 325 35.03 0.29 28.87
CA VAL A 325 35.89 1.00 29.80
C VAL A 325 37.19 1.35 29.10
N GLN A 326 37.58 2.63 29.10
CA GLN A 326 38.93 3.01 28.74
C GLN A 326 39.83 2.71 29.94
N GLN A 327 40.87 1.93 29.71
CA GLN A 327 41.85 1.57 30.73
C GLN A 327 43.11 2.42 30.55
N ASP A 328 43.37 3.29 31.54
CA ASP A 328 44.61 4.07 31.61
C ASP A 328 45.36 3.67 32.90
N GLY A 329 46.42 2.88 32.73
CA GLY A 329 47.15 2.24 33.82
C GLY A 329 46.27 1.34 34.68
N ASN A 330 46.19 1.63 35.98
CA ASN A 330 45.42 0.85 36.96
C ASN A 330 44.03 1.46 37.26
N LYS A 331 43.54 2.36 36.39
CA LYS A 331 42.20 2.95 36.48
C LYS A 331 41.38 2.58 35.26
N ALA A 332 40.15 2.15 35.50
CA ALA A 332 39.17 1.86 34.48
C ALA A 332 38.11 2.97 34.52
N THR A 333 38.02 3.78 33.47
CA THR A 333 37.06 4.88 33.36
C THR A 333 35.98 4.54 32.34
N ALA A 334 34.72 4.46 32.79
CA ALA A 334 33.57 4.28 31.91
C ALA A 334 32.93 5.65 31.63
N ILE A 335 32.92 6.08 30.36
CA ILE A 335 32.36 7.36 29.96
C ILE A 335 30.95 7.12 29.41
N ARG A 336 29.93 7.55 30.16
CA ARG A 336 28.51 7.38 29.77
C ARG A 336 28.17 7.97 28.41
N ALA A 337 28.79 9.10 28.03
CA ALA A 337 28.58 9.75 26.73
C ALA A 337 29.11 8.92 25.56
N GLU A 338 30.11 8.06 25.78
CA GLU A 338 30.66 7.18 24.75
C GLU A 338 29.87 5.86 24.64
N ASN A 339 29.30 5.39 25.75
CA ASN A 339 28.65 4.08 25.82
C ASN A 339 27.14 4.11 25.57
N ASN A 340 26.50 5.26 25.79
CA ASN A 340 25.06 5.42 25.61
C ASN A 340 24.78 6.33 24.42
N SER A 341 23.87 5.91 23.57
CA SER A 341 23.29 6.74 22.53
C SER A 341 22.01 7.38 23.04
N GLU A 342 21.91 8.70 22.91
CA GLU A 342 20.69 9.47 23.14
C GLU A 342 20.37 10.24 21.88
N PHE A 343 19.18 10.02 21.33
CA PHE A 343 18.70 10.72 20.15
C PHE A 343 17.37 11.40 20.49
N VAL A 344 17.26 12.69 20.19
CA VAL A 344 16.00 13.44 20.20
C VAL A 344 15.74 13.83 18.75
N THR A 345 14.63 13.34 18.18
CA THR A 345 14.39 13.44 16.73
C THR A 345 13.58 14.68 16.37
N SER A 346 12.79 15.20 17.31
CA SER A 346 12.13 16.49 17.20
C SER A 346 11.96 17.09 18.59
N GLU A 347 12.48 18.30 18.79
CA GLU A 347 12.22 19.03 20.03
C GLU A 347 10.77 19.49 20.04
N ARG A 348 10.10 19.33 21.19
CA ARG A 348 8.74 19.85 21.33
C ARG A 348 8.79 21.35 21.49
N GLU A 349 7.80 22.05 20.96
CA GLU A 349 7.63 23.50 21.12
C GLU A 349 7.66 23.94 22.60
N SER A 350 7.16 23.08 23.50
CA SER A 350 7.20 23.33 24.95
C SER A 350 8.61 23.23 25.59
N GLY A 351 9.64 22.83 24.84
CA GLY A 351 10.99 22.53 25.34
C GLY A 351 11.08 21.29 26.25
N ARG A 352 9.95 20.64 26.57
CA ARG A 352 9.88 19.47 27.46
C ARG A 352 9.92 18.17 26.66
N ASN A 353 11.13 17.67 26.47
CA ASN A 353 11.38 16.42 25.76
C ASN A 353 11.27 15.22 26.72
N LYS A 354 10.54 14.19 26.29
CA LYS A 354 10.42 12.91 26.99
C LYS A 354 11.35 11.90 26.28
N VAL A 355 12.57 11.80 26.78
CA VAL A 355 13.54 10.79 26.33
C VAL A 355 13.29 9.51 27.11
N LYS A 356 12.92 8.43 26.43
CA LYS A 356 12.68 7.13 27.05
C LYS A 356 13.88 6.21 26.90
N LEU A 357 14.05 5.31 27.85
CA LEU A 357 14.87 4.11 27.62
C LEU A 357 14.16 3.24 26.58
N SER A 358 14.90 2.75 25.58
CA SER A 358 14.38 1.80 24.60
C SER A 358 13.83 0.55 25.28
N ASP A 359 12.78 -0.05 24.72
CA ASP A 359 12.28 -1.38 25.11
C ASP A 359 13.36 -2.46 24.98
N ASN A 360 14.38 -2.21 24.14
CA ASN A 360 15.61 -2.98 24.11
C ASN A 360 16.79 -2.09 24.58
N PRO A 361 17.06 -2.02 25.90
CA PRO A 361 18.00 -1.07 26.48
C PRO A 361 19.45 -1.22 26.00
N ILE A 362 19.79 -2.39 25.44
CA ILE A 362 21.11 -2.74 24.95
C ILE A 362 20.95 -3.24 23.51
N THR A 363 21.30 -2.40 22.54
CA THR A 363 21.15 -2.70 21.11
C THR A 363 22.11 -1.83 20.28
N ASP A 364 22.59 -2.38 19.18
CA ASP A 364 23.33 -1.63 18.16
C ASP A 364 22.45 -1.26 16.95
N ASN A 365 21.18 -1.70 16.95
CA ASN A 365 20.23 -1.41 15.89
C ASN A 365 19.61 -0.01 16.07
N VAL A 366 20.40 1.03 15.74
CA VAL A 366 19.98 2.44 15.80
C VAL A 366 18.82 2.73 14.85
N PHE A 367 18.78 2.06 13.71
CA PHE A 367 17.80 2.27 12.64
C PHE A 367 16.38 1.89 13.05
N LEU A 368 16.21 0.79 13.81
CA LEU A 368 14.92 0.39 14.37
C LEU A 368 14.42 1.43 15.38
N GLU A 369 15.29 1.92 16.27
CA GLU A 369 14.90 2.89 17.28
C GLU A 369 14.58 4.27 16.66
N ALA A 370 15.34 4.69 15.65
CA ALA A 370 15.02 5.88 14.85
C ALA A 370 13.65 5.73 14.15
N SER A 371 13.37 4.55 13.61
CA SER A 371 12.10 4.25 12.93
C SER A 371 10.88 4.39 13.84
N LYS A 372 11.00 3.97 15.10
CA LYS A 372 9.95 4.16 16.11
C LYS A 372 9.65 5.64 16.36
N LEU A 373 10.70 6.48 16.41
CA LEU A 373 10.56 7.91 16.62
C LEU A 373 9.96 8.62 15.40
N ALA A 374 10.36 8.23 14.18
CA ALA A 374 9.86 8.79 12.93
C ALA A 374 8.33 8.67 12.81
N ARG A 375 7.73 7.58 13.33
CA ARG A 375 6.27 7.39 13.40
C ARG A 375 5.53 8.50 14.16
N GLY A 376 6.19 9.14 15.14
CA GLY A 376 5.65 10.22 15.95
C GLY A 376 5.84 11.62 15.37
N GLN A 377 6.46 11.74 14.20
CA GLN A 377 6.81 13.03 13.58
C GLN A 377 5.76 13.56 12.59
N GLY A 378 4.66 12.85 12.38
CA GLY A 378 3.65 13.22 11.40
C GLY A 378 2.23 12.83 11.81
N THR A 379 1.30 13.17 10.92
CA THR A 379 -0.14 13.09 11.10
C THR A 379 -0.76 12.32 9.94
N TYR A 380 -1.81 11.54 10.20
CA TYR A 380 -2.54 10.84 9.15
C TYR A 380 -3.69 11.70 8.62
N VAL A 381 -3.78 11.82 7.29
CA VAL A 381 -4.90 12.46 6.60
C VAL A 381 -5.52 11.47 5.62
N ALA A 382 -6.84 11.36 5.67
CA ALA A 382 -7.63 10.56 4.75
C ALA A 382 -8.57 11.45 3.93
N LYS A 383 -8.52 11.36 2.60
CA LYS A 383 -9.42 12.08 1.68
C LYS A 383 -9.85 11.22 0.51
N VAL A 384 -11.05 11.51 0.01
CA VAL A 384 -11.64 10.79 -1.11
C VAL A 384 -11.28 11.45 -2.44
N TRP A 385 -10.74 10.64 -3.34
CA TRP A 385 -10.48 10.92 -4.75
C TRP A 385 -11.59 10.28 -5.60
N GLU A 386 -12.50 11.10 -6.12
CA GLU A 386 -13.60 10.66 -6.98
C GLU A 386 -13.12 10.44 -8.42
N ASN A 387 -13.78 9.56 -9.19
CA ASN A 387 -13.39 9.20 -10.57
C ASN A 387 -11.91 8.85 -10.71
N SER A 388 -11.41 8.09 -9.72
CA SER A 388 -9.99 7.81 -9.55
C SER A 388 -9.47 6.75 -10.51
N ASN A 389 -8.16 6.76 -10.75
CA ASN A 389 -7.45 5.61 -11.30
C ASN A 389 -6.41 5.10 -10.27
N PRO A 390 -6.77 4.13 -9.41
CA PRO A 390 -5.90 3.70 -8.31
C PRO A 390 -4.61 3.00 -8.77
N ARG A 391 -4.51 2.57 -10.03
CA ARG A 391 -3.29 1.96 -10.58
C ARG A 391 -2.15 2.94 -10.79
N LEU A 392 -2.42 4.25 -10.72
CA LEU A 392 -1.38 5.29 -10.75
C LEU A 392 -0.62 5.39 -9.43
N LEU A 393 -1.15 4.78 -8.37
CA LEU A 393 -0.58 4.80 -7.03
C LEU A 393 0.32 3.58 -6.84
N TRP A 394 1.41 3.75 -6.10
CA TRP A 394 2.35 2.68 -5.78
C TRP A 394 2.79 2.75 -4.30
N PRO A 395 3.24 1.62 -3.72
CA PRO A 395 3.57 1.56 -2.29
C PRO A 395 4.73 2.48 -1.93
N GLY A 396 4.54 3.33 -0.92
CA GLY A 396 5.55 4.32 -0.53
C GLY A 396 5.72 5.43 -1.55
N MET A 397 4.69 5.80 -2.31
CA MET A 397 4.76 6.97 -3.18
C MET A 397 4.94 8.25 -2.35
N PRO A 398 5.95 9.11 -2.63
CA PRO A 398 6.09 10.37 -1.93
C PRO A 398 4.96 11.32 -2.36
N VAL A 399 4.46 12.08 -1.40
CA VAL A 399 3.27 12.93 -1.55
C VAL A 399 3.62 14.38 -1.23
N ARG A 400 3.21 15.27 -2.13
CA ARG A 400 3.05 16.69 -1.87
C ARG A 400 1.57 17.00 -1.71
N TRP A 401 1.21 17.52 -0.55
CA TRP A 401 -0.14 17.83 -0.16
C TRP A 401 -0.35 19.35 -0.16
N LEU A 402 -1.37 19.79 -0.89
CA LEU A 402 -1.68 21.20 -1.06
C LEU A 402 -3.10 21.45 -0.57
N TYR A 403 -3.28 22.39 0.34
CA TYR A 403 -4.59 22.78 0.85
C TYR A 403 -4.63 24.28 1.09
N MET A 404 -5.85 24.83 1.11
CA MET A 404 -6.07 26.22 1.50
C MET A 404 -6.28 26.33 3.00
N ASP A 405 -5.59 27.27 3.63
CA ASP A 405 -5.87 27.74 4.98
C ASP A 405 -6.15 29.25 4.91
N GLY A 406 -7.41 29.64 5.13
CA GLY A 406 -7.87 30.99 4.83
C GLY A 406 -7.71 31.34 3.34
N GLU A 407 -6.88 32.35 3.06
CA GLU A 407 -6.55 32.80 1.70
C GLU A 407 -5.19 32.28 1.21
N GLU A 408 -4.45 31.57 2.05
CA GLU A 408 -3.10 31.08 1.74
C GLU A 408 -3.12 29.60 1.34
N TRP A 409 -2.24 29.26 0.38
CA TRP A 409 -1.97 27.88 0.01
C TRP A 409 -0.83 27.35 0.86
N ILE A 410 -1.09 26.26 1.59
CA ILE A 410 -0.07 25.58 2.38
C ILE A 410 0.32 24.29 1.67
N GLU A 411 1.64 24.11 1.53
CA GLU A 411 2.28 22.88 1.05
C GLU A 411 2.76 22.06 2.23
N ARG A 412 2.56 20.74 2.15
CA ARG A 412 3.16 19.77 3.07
C ARG A 412 3.68 18.55 2.35
N HIS A 413 4.72 17.93 2.89
CA HIS A 413 5.28 16.69 2.36
C HIS A 413 4.90 15.47 3.21
N GLY A 414 4.93 14.29 2.57
CA GLY A 414 4.55 13.05 3.19
C GLY A 414 4.72 11.82 2.31
N ILE A 415 4.14 10.70 2.76
CA ILE A 415 4.16 9.41 2.06
C ILE A 415 2.75 8.81 2.02
N LEU A 416 2.42 8.18 0.89
CA LEU A 416 1.19 7.41 0.74
C LEU A 416 1.26 6.12 1.56
N HIS A 417 0.40 5.98 2.57
CA HIS A 417 0.30 4.82 3.46
C HIS A 417 -0.79 3.84 3.05
N GLY A 418 -1.78 4.30 2.28
CA GLY A 418 -2.74 3.39 1.69
C GLY A 418 -3.70 4.04 0.71
N ALA A 419 -4.37 3.18 -0.05
CA ALA A 419 -5.41 3.53 -0.99
C ALA A 419 -6.49 2.46 -0.95
N GLN A 420 -7.70 2.82 -0.50
CA GLN A 420 -8.86 1.92 -0.58
C GLN A 420 -9.74 2.37 -1.74
N SER A 421 -9.93 1.50 -2.72
CA SER A 421 -10.68 1.80 -3.94
C SER A 421 -11.96 1.00 -4.00
N PHE A 422 -13.08 1.71 -4.05
CA PHE A 422 -14.38 1.13 -4.34
C PHE A 422 -14.76 1.40 -5.79
N ILE A 423 -14.97 0.34 -6.55
CA ILE A 423 -15.31 0.38 -7.97
C ILE A 423 -16.70 -0.23 -8.11
N GLN A 424 -17.63 0.49 -8.74
CA GLN A 424 -19.00 0.06 -8.87
C GLN A 424 -19.51 0.26 -10.30
N ALA A 425 -20.32 -0.67 -10.78
CA ALA A 425 -20.96 -0.55 -12.08
C ALA A 425 -21.97 0.63 -12.09
N THR A 426 -22.01 1.40 -13.17
CA THR A 426 -22.74 2.68 -13.20
C THR A 426 -24.24 2.58 -13.32
N THR A 427 -24.74 1.48 -13.87
CA THR A 427 -26.17 1.25 -14.08
C THR A 427 -26.54 -0.14 -13.57
N PRO A 428 -27.81 -0.44 -13.25
CA PRO A 428 -28.23 -1.79 -12.90
C PRO A 428 -28.37 -2.71 -14.12
N TYR A 429 -28.30 -2.18 -15.35
CA TYR A 429 -28.53 -2.95 -16.57
C TYR A 429 -27.32 -3.80 -16.98
N PRO A 430 -27.53 -5.05 -17.44
CA PRO A 430 -26.45 -5.97 -17.80
C PRO A 430 -25.67 -5.55 -19.06
N THR A 431 -26.19 -4.63 -19.86
CA THR A 431 -25.55 -4.17 -21.11
C THR A 431 -24.44 -3.15 -20.89
N THR A 432 -24.42 -2.47 -19.74
CA THR A 432 -23.42 -1.42 -19.48
C THR A 432 -22.21 -2.00 -18.76
N ARG A 433 -21.05 -1.93 -19.41
CA ARG A 433 -19.75 -2.40 -18.89
C ARG A 433 -18.96 -1.36 -18.10
N ARG A 434 -19.49 -0.14 -17.97
CA ARG A 434 -18.82 0.99 -17.33
C ARG A 434 -18.84 0.87 -15.81
N HIS A 435 -17.69 1.13 -15.19
CA HIS A 435 -17.56 1.30 -13.74
C HIS A 435 -17.09 2.71 -13.38
N ILE A 436 -17.51 3.19 -12.21
CA ILE A 436 -16.96 4.39 -11.56
C ILE A 436 -16.07 3.91 -10.42
N SER A 437 -14.92 4.54 -10.26
CA SER A 437 -13.96 4.27 -9.19
C SER A 437 -13.89 5.47 -8.25
N THR A 438 -13.91 5.19 -6.95
CA THR A 438 -13.67 6.16 -5.89
C THR A 438 -12.58 5.61 -4.99
N THR A 439 -11.53 6.38 -4.72
CA THR A 439 -10.39 5.94 -3.91
C THR A 439 -10.20 6.84 -2.70
N THR A 440 -10.19 6.26 -1.51
CA THR A 440 -9.77 6.95 -0.28
C THR A 440 -8.26 6.85 -0.15
N LEU A 441 -7.58 7.99 -0.23
CA LEU A 441 -6.14 8.10 -0.01
C LEU A 441 -5.87 8.28 1.48
N ARG A 442 -5.01 7.45 2.06
CA ARG A 442 -4.46 7.61 3.41
C ARG A 442 -2.99 8.01 3.32
N VAL A 443 -2.69 9.23 3.74
CA VAL A 443 -1.36 9.83 3.62
C VAL A 443 -0.83 10.14 5.02
N PHE A 444 0.45 9.86 5.25
CA PHE A 444 1.19 10.34 6.41
C PHE A 444 1.91 11.63 6.02
N LEU A 445 1.54 12.74 6.66
CA LEU A 445 2.07 14.07 6.38
C LEU A 445 2.91 14.58 7.53
N GLU A 446 3.83 15.49 7.22
CA GLU A 446 4.51 16.28 8.25
C GLU A 446 3.51 17.10 9.09
N ARG A 447 3.93 17.40 10.32
CA ARG A 447 3.12 18.18 11.24
C ARG A 447 2.90 19.60 10.71
N PRO A 448 1.77 20.23 11.03
CA PRO A 448 1.64 21.67 10.85
C PRO A 448 2.77 22.36 11.61
N THR A 449 3.59 23.15 10.92
CA THR A 449 4.34 24.20 11.61
C THR A 449 3.31 25.21 12.09
N PRO A 450 3.24 25.57 13.39
CA PRO A 450 2.39 26.69 13.80
C PRO A 450 2.82 27.92 13.02
N ALA A 451 1.85 28.66 12.47
CA ALA A 451 2.11 29.98 11.92
C ALA A 451 2.85 30.79 13.00
N GLY A 452 4.04 31.28 12.67
CA GLY A 452 4.94 31.89 13.62
C GLY A 452 4.26 32.99 14.42
N THR A 453 4.41 32.92 15.75
CA THR A 453 4.68 34.14 16.50
C THR A 453 5.98 34.71 15.94
N GLU A 454 5.87 35.62 14.98
CA GLU A 454 6.95 36.52 14.63
C GLU A 454 7.36 37.27 15.91
N GLU A 455 8.61 37.09 16.35
CA GLU A 455 9.32 38.03 17.22
C GLU A 455 10.13 39.01 16.37
#